data_AF-A0A3N5TZ65-F1
#
_entry.id   AF-A0A3N5TZ65-F1
#
_cell.length_a   1.000
_cell.length_b   1.000
_cell.length_c   1.000
_cell.angle_alpha   90.00
_cell.angle_beta   90.00
_cell.angle_gamma   90.00
#
_symmetry.space_group_name_H-M   'P 1'
#
loop_
_entity.id
_entity.type
_entity.pdbx_description
1 polymer ?
#
loop_
_entity_poly.entity_id
_entity_poly.type
_entity_poly.pdbx_seq_one_letter_code
_entity_poly.pdbx_strand_id
1 'polypeptide(L)'
;MEDAVKRAADLLEHSGRVVAFTGAGVSTESGIPDFRSPGGIWEKYEPVYYQDFLESGEARRKYWLRSKVTYPVIRDAAPNPTHIALLEL
;
A
#
# COMPACT_ATOMS: atom_id res chain seq x y z
N MET A 1 19.72 -7.70 -12.98
CA MET A 1 18.90 -6.63 -12.38
C MET A 1 18.99 -5.36 -13.20
N GLU A 2 20.20 -4.90 -13.50
CA GLU A 2 20.45 -3.76 -14.40
C GLU A 2 19.77 -3.88 -15.77
N ASP A 3 19.80 -5.05 -16.40
CA ASP A 3 19.15 -5.27 -17.70
C ASP A 3 17.61 -5.15 -17.66
N ALA A 4 17.00 -5.54 -16.54
CA ALA A 4 15.55 -5.43 -16.37
C ALA A 4 15.13 -3.96 -16.18
N VAL A 5 15.94 -3.18 -15.46
CA VAL A 5 15.71 -1.74 -15.28
C VAL A 5 15.85 -1.00 -16.60
N LYS A 6 16.92 -1.28 -17.37
CA LYS A 6 17.11 -0.70 -18.71
C LYS A 6 15.93 -1.01 -19.62
N ARG A 7 15.51 -2.28 -19.67
CA ARG A 7 14.34 -2.69 -20.47
C ARG A 7 13.05 -1.99 -20.05
N ALA A 8 12.84 -1.77 -18.76
CA ALA A 8 11.67 -1.03 -18.27
C ALA A 8 11.73 0.44 -18.70
N ALA A 9 12.89 1.09 -18.61
CA ALA A 9 13.09 2.46 -19.07
C ALA A 9 12.82 2.60 -20.58
N ASP A 10 13.36 1.68 -21.40
CA ASP A 10 13.13 1.66 -22.84
C ASP A 10 11.63 1.55 -23.17
N LEU A 11 10.91 0.69 -22.46
CA LEU A 11 9.45 0.51 -22.65
C LEU A 11 8.67 1.77 -22.26
N LEU A 12 9.08 2.47 -21.20
CA LEU A 12 8.45 3.72 -20.78
C LEU A 12 8.70 4.84 -21.81
N GLU A 13 9.94 5.02 -22.24
CA GLU A 13 10.35 6.07 -23.19
C GLU A 13 9.64 5.95 -24.55
N HIS A 14 9.41 4.72 -25.02
CA HIS A 14 8.80 4.46 -26.32
C HIS A 14 7.27 4.27 -26.25
N SER A 15 6.66 4.47 -25.08
CA SER A 15 5.21 4.35 -24.91
C SER A 15 4.50 5.68 -25.18
N GLY A 16 3.37 5.63 -25.88
CA GLY A 16 2.53 6.83 -26.06
C GLY A 16 1.64 7.15 -24.86
N ARG A 17 1.34 6.14 -24.03
CA ARG A 17 0.52 6.23 -22.80
C ARG A 17 0.92 5.13 -21.82
N VAL A 18 1.19 5.52 -20.58
CA VAL A 18 1.54 4.61 -19.49
C VAL A 18 0.39 4.51 -18.50
N VAL A 19 0.17 3.31 -17.95
CA VAL A 19 -0.72 3.08 -16.81
C VAL A 19 0.08 2.39 -15.72
N ALA A 20 0.23 3.04 -14.57
CA ALA A 20 0.83 2.45 -13.38
C ALA A 20 -0.25 1.78 -12.52
N PHE A 21 -0.12 0.48 -12.27
CA PHE A 21 -0.93 -0.24 -11.30
C PHE A 21 -0.13 -0.46 -10.02
N THR A 22 -0.53 0.19 -8.93
CA THR A 22 0.20 0.16 -7.65
C THR A 22 -0.55 -0.64 -6.59
N GLY A 23 0.20 -1.23 -5.66
CA GLY A 23 -0.33 -1.85 -4.45
C GLY A 23 0.29 -1.26 -3.19
N ALA A 24 -0.04 -1.82 -2.02
CA ALA A 24 0.50 -1.38 -0.72
C ALA A 24 2.03 -1.37 -0.67
N GLY A 25 2.70 -2.23 -1.44
CA GLY A 25 4.15 -2.29 -1.54
C GLY A 25 4.82 -0.97 -1.92
N VAL A 26 4.16 -0.10 -2.70
CA VAL A 26 4.73 1.21 -3.07
C VAL A 26 4.86 2.13 -1.86
N SER A 27 4.12 1.90 -0.78
CA SER A 27 4.09 2.76 0.41
C SER A 27 4.85 2.20 1.62
N THR A 28 5.51 1.04 1.48
CA THR A 28 6.32 0.45 2.57
C THR A 28 7.50 1.34 2.93
N GLU A 29 8.15 1.95 1.94
CA GLU A 29 9.21 2.96 2.13
C GLU A 29 8.69 4.28 2.72
N SER A 30 7.38 4.51 2.69
CA SER A 30 6.73 5.62 3.43
C SER A 30 6.40 5.25 4.88
N GLY A 31 6.83 4.07 5.36
CA GLY A 31 6.56 3.56 6.69
C GLY A 31 5.18 2.90 6.86
N ILE A 32 4.38 2.80 5.78
CA ILE A 32 3.05 2.16 5.83
C ILE A 32 3.24 0.66 5.60
N PRO A 33 2.92 -0.22 6.57
CA PRO A 33 3.10 -1.65 6.39
C PRO A 33 2.16 -2.17 5.29
N ASP A 34 2.65 -3.09 4.47
CA ASP A 34 1.79 -3.82 3.55
C ASP A 34 1.02 -4.94 4.30
N PHE A 35 0.24 -5.70 3.52
CA PHE A 35 -0.58 -6.76 4.08
C PHE A 35 0.14 -8.10 4.22
N ARG A 36 1.15 -8.40 3.39
CA ARG A 36 1.59 -9.77 3.09
C ARG A 36 3.08 -10.04 3.35
N SER A 37 3.91 -9.01 3.41
CA SER A 37 5.32 -9.18 3.74
C SER A 37 5.48 -9.65 5.20
N PRO A 38 6.63 -10.24 5.57
CA PRO A 38 6.90 -10.62 6.96
C PRO A 38 6.69 -9.44 7.92
N GLY A 39 5.91 -9.66 8.97
CA GLY A 39 5.48 -8.61 9.91
C GLY A 39 4.35 -7.70 9.41
N GLY A 40 3.75 -8.02 8.26
CA GLY A 40 2.65 -7.30 7.63
C GLY A 40 1.34 -7.37 8.42
N ILE A 41 0.34 -6.63 7.94
CA ILE A 41 -0.92 -6.45 8.67
C ILE A 41 -1.64 -7.78 8.95
N TRP A 42 -1.60 -8.74 8.02
CA TRP A 42 -2.32 -10.02 8.17
C TRP A 42 -1.66 -11.01 9.12
N GLU A 43 -0.39 -10.82 9.49
CA GLU A 43 0.23 -11.60 10.57
C GLU A 43 -0.19 -11.09 11.96
N LYS A 44 -0.70 -9.84 12.04
CA LYS A 44 -1.01 -9.16 13.30
C LYS A 44 -2.51 -9.00 13.55
N TYR A 45 -3.32 -8.92 12.50
CA TYR A 45 -4.73 -8.61 12.59
C TYR A 45 -5.55 -9.43 11.59
N GLU A 46 -6.64 -10.03 12.08
CA GLU A 46 -7.65 -10.64 11.22
C GLU A 46 -8.42 -9.57 10.42
N PRO A 47 -8.66 -9.80 9.11
CA PRO A 47 -9.53 -8.94 8.33
C PRO A 47 -10.97 -8.96 8.87
N VAL A 48 -11.54 -7.77 9.09
CA VAL A 48 -12.98 -7.62 9.30
C VAL A 48 -13.61 -7.46 7.92
N TYR A 49 -14.47 -8.40 7.50
CA TYR A 49 -15.17 -8.32 6.23
C TYR A 49 -16.32 -7.31 6.29
N TYR A 50 -16.76 -6.87 5.11
CA TYR A 50 -17.80 -5.86 4.97
C TYR A 50 -19.11 -6.25 5.68
N GLN A 51 -19.58 -7.49 5.49
CA GLN A 51 -20.81 -7.96 6.13
C GLN A 51 -20.68 -8.03 7.65
N ASP A 52 -19.57 -8.57 8.16
CA ASP A 52 -19.29 -8.63 9.60
C ASP A 52 -19.33 -7.23 10.23
N PHE A 53 -18.75 -6.23 9.54
CA PHE A 53 -18.75 -4.85 10.01
C PHE A 53 -20.17 -4.27 10.11
N LEU A 54 -21.06 -4.61 9.19
CA LEU A 54 -22.46 -4.13 9.23
C LEU A 54 -23.27 -4.82 10.33
N GLU A 55 -23.12 -6.13 10.46
CA GLU A 55 -23.97 -6.97 11.30
C GLU A 55 -23.52 -7.01 12.76
N SER A 56 -22.22 -6.82 13.04
CA SER A 56 -21.65 -7.00 14.38
C SER A 56 -21.05 -5.73 14.97
N GLY A 57 -21.58 -5.31 16.13
CA GLY A 57 -20.97 -4.25 16.93
C GLY A 57 -19.58 -4.61 17.44
N GLU A 58 -19.28 -5.90 17.65
CA GLU A 58 -17.95 -6.37 18.02
C GLU A 58 -16.97 -6.26 16.85
N ALA A 59 -17.38 -6.64 15.64
CA ALA A 59 -16.57 -6.49 14.44
C ALA A 59 -16.20 -5.02 14.19
N ARG A 60 -17.15 -4.09 14.40
CA ARG A 60 -16.87 -2.64 14.34
C ARG A 60 -15.85 -2.21 15.39
N ARG A 61 -15.96 -2.70 16.63
CA ARG A 61 -14.96 -2.41 17.68
C ARG A 61 -13.58 -2.91 17.29
N LYS A 62 -13.46 -4.15 16.79
CA LYS A 62 -12.18 -4.72 16.30
C LYS A 62 -11.59 -3.87 15.17
N TYR A 63 -12.39 -3.51 14.17
CA TYR A 63 -11.98 -2.64 13.07
C TYR A 63 -11.44 -1.30 13.57
N TRP A 64 -12.18 -0.61 14.44
CA TRP A 64 -11.79 0.71 14.94
C TRP A 64 -10.58 0.67 15.88
N LEU A 65 -10.41 -0.40 16.66
CA LEU A 65 -9.21 -0.60 17.46
C LEU A 65 -7.97 -0.74 16.57
N ARG A 66 -8.04 -1.54 15.51
CA ARG A 66 -6.96 -1.62 14.50
C ARG A 66 -6.70 -0.25 13.87
N SER A 67 -7.74 0.42 13.39
CA SER A 67 -7.61 1.74 12.77
C SER A 67 -6.97 2.76 13.71
N LYS A 68 -7.28 2.74 15.01
CA LYS A 68 -6.65 3.61 16.00
C LYS A 68 -5.13 3.42 16.08
N VAL A 69 -4.65 2.19 15.94
CA VAL A 69 -3.21 1.87 15.97
C VAL A 69 -2.53 2.25 14.65
N THR A 70 -3.17 2.00 13.51
CA THR A 70 -2.57 2.23 12.19
C THR A 70 -2.70 3.67 11.70
N TYR A 71 -3.70 4.42 12.18
CA TYR A 71 -4.00 5.76 11.67
C TYR A 71 -2.87 6.79 11.86
N PRO A 72 -2.16 6.86 13.00
CA PRO A 72 -1.02 7.79 13.13
C PRO A 72 0.06 7.56 12.08
N VAL A 73 0.38 6.29 11.77
CA VAL A 73 1.36 5.94 10.73
C VAL A 73 0.92 6.45 9.36
N ILE A 74 -0.36 6.28 9.02
CA ILE A 74 -0.90 6.74 7.74
C ILE A 74 -0.98 8.28 7.68
N ARG A 75 -1.42 8.91 8.78
CA ARG A 75 -1.55 10.38 8.88
C ARG A 75 -0.21 11.09 8.72
N ASP A 76 0.85 10.53 9.28
CA ASP A 76 2.18 11.14 9.31
C ASP A 76 3.07 10.71 8.14
N ALA A 77 2.61 9.78 7.29
CA ALA A 77 3.35 9.30 6.13
C ALA A 77 3.46 10.39 5.05
N ALA A 78 4.64 10.46 4.41
CA ALA A 78 4.89 11.30 3.26
C ALA A 78 5.11 10.46 1.98
N PRO A 79 4.88 11.02 0.79
CA PRO A 79 5.27 10.38 -0.46
C PRO A 79 6.77 10.05 -0.46
N ASN A 80 7.11 8.86 -0.95
CA ASN A 80 8.49 8.41 -1.14
C ASN A 80 8.93 8.60 -2.61
N PRO A 81 10.21 8.35 -2.95
CA PRO A 81 10.73 8.55 -4.31
C PRO A 81 9.92 7.83 -5.41
N THR A 82 9.33 6.67 -5.14
CA THR A 82 8.49 5.96 -6.12
C THR A 82 7.24 6.76 -6.46
N HIS A 83 6.60 7.39 -5.47
CA HIS A 83 5.43 8.25 -5.72
C HIS A 83 5.80 9.49 -6.53
N ILE A 84 6.97 10.08 -6.25
CA ILE A 84 7.47 11.25 -6.98
C ILE A 84 7.82 10.86 -8.42
N ALA A 85 8.49 9.74 -8.64
CA ALA A 85 8.82 9.25 -9.97
C ALA A 85 7.56 8.97 -10.82
N LEU A 86 6.49 8.44 -10.20
CA LEU A 86 5.21 8.24 -10.88
C LEU A 86 4.48 9.55 -11.23
N LEU A 87 4.73 10.63 -10.47
CA LEU A 87 4.19 11.96 -10.77
C LEU A 87 4.93 12.63 -11.93
N GLU A 88 6.22 12.34 -12.10
CA GLU A 88 7.09 12.93 -13.12
C GLU A 88 7.04 12.21 -14.47
N LEU A 89 6.42 11.02 -14.54
CA LEU A 89 6.20 10.22 -15.76
C LEU A 89 5.03 10.74 -16.61
#